data_AF-A0A942SUI0-F1
#
_entry.id   AF-A0A942SUI0-F1
#
_cell.length_a   1.000
_cell.length_b   1.000
_cell.length_c   1.000
_cell.angle_alpha   90.00
_cell.angle_beta   90.00
_cell.angle_gamma   90.00
#
_symmetry.space_group_name_H-M   'P 1'
#
loop_
_entity.id
_entity.type
_entity.pdbx_description
1 polymer ?
#
loop_
_entity_poly.entity_id
_entity_poly.type
_entity_poly.pdbx_seq_one_letter_code
_entity_poly.pdbx_strand_id
1 'polypeptide(L)'
;MNELIAEMLETTNNMIRAVKEKQFEDVVELLSFRETILKKVDEVKSAQSFFEYSPEEKMMIEETLLLDQRLTALLKEEMDTIDKILNQNKLNKRASQKYQLYSKQLNGAFVDTKK
;
A
#
# COMPACT_ATOMS: atom_id res chain seq x y z
N MET A 1 -10.42 24.47 11.49
CA MET A 1 -11.08 23.44 10.66
C MET A 1 -10.46 23.43 9.27
N ASN A 2 -10.51 24.55 8.51
CA ASN A 2 -9.70 24.76 7.29
C ASN A 2 -8.30 24.12 7.32
N GLU A 3 -7.48 24.43 8.33
CA GLU A 3 -6.11 23.89 8.47
C GLU A 3 -6.08 22.36 8.56
N LEU A 4 -6.99 21.74 9.32
CA LEU A 4 -7.07 20.28 9.45
C LEU A 4 -7.46 19.61 8.14
N ILE A 5 -8.35 20.24 7.37
CA ILE A 5 -8.81 19.71 6.09
C ILE A 5 -7.71 19.87 5.03
N ALA A 6 -6.98 21.00 5.03
CA ALA A 6 -5.83 21.20 4.18
C ALA A 6 -4.70 20.20 4.51
N GLU A 7 -4.43 19.96 5.79
CA GLU A 7 -3.44 18.98 6.24
C GLU A 7 -3.84 17.55 5.85
N MET A 8 -5.14 17.22 5.89
CA MET A 8 -5.66 15.95 5.38
C MET A 8 -5.43 15.82 3.87
N LEU A 9 -5.71 16.86 3.09
CA LEU A 9 -5.51 16.89 1.64
C LEU A 9 -4.04 16.70 1.28
N GLU A 10 -3.14 17.41 1.97
CA GLU A 10 -1.70 17.27 1.79
C GLU A 10 -1.21 15.86 2.15
N THR A 11 -1.70 15.32 3.27
CA THR A 11 -1.38 13.94 3.70
C THR A 11 -1.79 12.92 2.64
N THR A 12 -2.97 13.06 2.03
CA THR A 12 -3.40 12.17 0.94
C THR A 12 -2.53 12.29 -0.31
N ASN A 13 -2.10 13.49 -0.67
CA ASN A 13 -1.14 13.68 -1.77
C ASN A 13 0.22 13.02 -1.47
N ASN A 14 0.71 13.17 -0.24
CA ASN A 14 1.96 12.53 0.21
C ASN A 14 1.86 11.00 0.18
N MET A 15 0.71 10.41 0.54
CA MET A 15 0.48 8.97 0.43
C MET A 15 0.55 8.50 -1.04
N ILE A 16 -0.06 9.25 -1.96
CA ILE A 16 0.01 8.93 -3.39
C ILE A 16 1.46 8.96 -3.89
N ARG A 17 2.25 9.94 -3.44
CA ARG A 17 3.69 10.01 -3.78
C ARG A 17 4.44 8.80 -3.23
N ALA A 18 4.27 8.48 -1.95
CA ALA A 18 4.93 7.35 -1.30
C ALA A 18 4.60 6.02 -1.98
N VAL A 19 3.34 5.79 -2.39
CA VAL A 19 2.96 4.60 -3.17
C VAL A 19 3.70 4.55 -4.51
N LYS A 20 3.76 5.66 -5.25
CA LYS A 20 4.47 5.71 -6.55
C LYS A 20 5.98 5.47 -6.40
N GLU A 21 6.56 5.93 -5.30
CA GLU A 21 7.97 5.76 -4.95
C GLU A 21 8.25 4.42 -4.25
N LYS A 22 7.22 3.59 -4.04
CA LYS A 22 7.28 2.28 -3.37
C LYS A 22 7.78 2.35 -1.91
N GLN A 23 7.59 3.50 -1.28
CA GLN A 23 7.87 3.75 0.14
C GLN A 23 6.65 3.37 0.97
N PHE A 24 6.34 2.07 1.05
CA PHE A 24 5.12 1.60 1.71
C PHE A 24 5.13 1.79 3.23
N GLU A 25 6.32 1.87 3.86
CA GLU A 25 6.45 2.21 5.28
C GLU A 25 5.92 3.62 5.55
N ASP A 26 6.33 4.60 4.74
CA ASP A 26 5.85 5.98 4.81
C ASP A 26 4.33 6.07 4.63
N VAL A 27 3.73 5.22 3.79
CA VAL A 27 2.27 5.15 3.63
C VAL A 27 1.58 4.77 4.94
N VAL A 28 2.13 3.82 5.70
CA VAL A 28 1.59 3.40 6.99
C VAL A 28 1.67 4.52 8.04
N GLU A 29 2.79 5.24 8.07
CA GLU A 29 2.96 6.39 8.95
C GLU A 29 1.96 7.51 8.61
N LEU A 30 1.83 7.84 7.32
CA LEU A 30 0.90 8.85 6.84
C LEU A 30 -0.57 8.48 7.10
N LEU A 31 -0.95 7.20 7.01
CA LEU A 31 -2.28 6.72 7.39
C LEU A 31 -2.57 6.96 8.87
N SER A 32 -1.60 6.63 9.74
CA SER A 32 -1.71 6.84 11.19
C SER A 32 -1.83 8.33 11.53
N PHE A 33 -1.06 9.16 10.85
CA PHE A 33 -1.15 10.61 10.97
C PHE A 33 -2.53 11.14 10.53
N ARG A 34 -3.03 10.67 9.38
CA ARG A 34 -4.35 11.02 8.88
C ARG A 34 -5.47 10.63 9.84
N GLU A 35 -5.39 9.47 10.48
CA GLU A 35 -6.37 9.06 11.50
C GLU A 35 -6.38 10.05 12.68
N THR A 36 -5.21 10.58 13.06
CA THR A 36 -5.10 11.59 14.10
C THR A 36 -5.77 12.91 13.70
N ILE A 37 -5.62 13.33 12.43
CA ILE A 37 -6.31 14.52 11.89
C ILE A 37 -7.83 14.32 11.94
N LEU A 38 -8.32 13.15 11.51
CA LEU A 38 -9.76 12.85 11.51
C LEU A 38 -10.36 12.91 12.92
N LYS A 39 -9.65 12.37 13.92
CA LYS A 39 -10.06 12.49 15.33
C LYS A 39 -10.18 13.94 15.79
N LYS A 40 -9.20 14.80 15.44
CA LYS A 40 -9.27 16.24 15.73
C LYS A 40 -10.45 16.91 15.03
N VAL A 41 -10.75 16.53 13.79
CA VAL A 41 -11.92 17.03 13.06
C VAL A 41 -13.21 16.65 13.80
N ASP A 42 -13.33 15.41 14.26
CA ASP A 42 -14.51 14.95 15.01
C ASP A 42 -14.65 15.66 16.37
N GLU A 43 -13.54 15.91 17.07
CA GLU A 43 -13.52 16.70 18.30
C GLU A 43 -14.02 18.14 18.08
N VAL A 44 -13.54 18.80 17.02
CA VAL A 44 -13.98 20.17 16.69
C VAL A 44 -15.46 20.20 16.30
N LYS A 45 -15.94 19.21 15.56
CA LYS A 45 -17.36 19.10 15.17
C LYS A 45 -18.26 18.87 16.38
N SER A 46 -17.86 17.97 17.28
CA SER A 46 -18.66 17.66 18.48
C SER A 46 -18.70 18.80 19.49
N ALA A 47 -17.71 19.70 19.47
CA ALA A 47 -17.70 20.90 20.31
C ALA A 47 -18.68 22.01 19.85
N GLN A 48 -19.27 21.90 18.66
CA GLN A 48 -20.17 22.92 18.09
C GLN A 48 -21.54 22.32 17.77
N SER A 49 -22.60 22.83 18.43
CA SER A 49 -23.97 22.31 18.30
C SER A 49 -24.59 22.42 16.89
N PHE A 50 -24.04 23.28 16.03
CA PHE A 50 -24.50 23.52 14.65
C PHE A 50 -23.33 23.64 13.67
N PHE A 51 -22.37 22.73 13.78
CA PHE A 51 -21.22 22.74 12.87
C PHE A 51 -21.67 22.55 11.41
N GLU A 52 -21.24 23.46 10.53
CA GLU A 52 -21.34 23.31 9.09
C GLU A 52 -19.99 23.63 8.44
N TYR A 53 -19.61 22.82 7.46
CA TYR A 53 -18.42 23.10 6.65
C TYR A 53 -18.63 24.33 5.77
N SER A 54 -17.58 25.15 5.68
CA SER A 54 -17.53 26.25 4.73
C SER A 54 -17.52 25.72 3.28
N PRO A 55 -17.87 26.54 2.27
CA PRO A 55 -17.76 26.13 0.87
C PRO A 55 -16.36 25.69 0.47
N GLU A 56 -15.32 26.35 0.99
CA GLU A 56 -13.91 26.01 0.74
C GLU A 56 -13.55 24.65 1.35
N GLU A 57 -13.99 24.39 2.57
CA GLU A 57 -13.79 23.11 3.26
C GLU A 57 -14.45 21.96 2.51
N LYS A 58 -15.67 22.17 2.00
CA LYS A 58 -16.38 21.19 1.18
C LYS A 58 -15.61 20.87 -0.10
N MET A 59 -15.08 21.89 -0.78
CA MET A 59 -14.24 21.68 -1.98
C MET A 59 -13.00 20.85 -1.66
N MET A 60 -12.27 21.16 -0.59
CA MET A 60 -11.07 20.40 -0.20
C MET A 60 -11.40 18.96 0.21
N ILE A 61 -12.55 18.73 0.86
CA ILE A 61 -13.03 17.38 1.21
C ILE A 61 -13.35 16.58 -0.05
N GLU A 62 -14.05 17.17 -1.02
CA GLU A 62 -14.36 16.54 -2.31
C GLU A 62 -13.08 16.20 -3.08
N GLU A 63 -12.10 17.10 -3.11
CA GLU A 63 -10.80 16.85 -3.71
C GLU A 63 -10.08 15.68 -3.01
N THR A 64 -10.08 15.66 -1.69
CA THR A 64 -9.49 14.56 -0.90
C THR A 64 -10.15 13.23 -1.25
N LEU A 65 -11.47 13.19 -1.40
CA LEU A 65 -12.20 11.97 -1.77
C LEU A 65 -11.78 11.45 -3.15
N LEU A 66 -11.58 12.33 -4.13
CA LEU A 66 -11.09 11.95 -5.45
C LEU A 66 -9.67 11.37 -5.37
N LEU A 67 -8.81 11.96 -4.54
CA LEU A 67 -7.47 11.45 -4.32
C LEU A 67 -7.48 10.09 -3.61
N ASP A 68 -8.40 9.85 -2.68
CA ASP A 68 -8.55 8.55 -2.01
C ASP A 68 -8.95 7.43 -2.97
N GLN A 69 -9.87 7.72 -3.89
CA GLN A 69 -10.24 6.76 -4.94
C GLN A 69 -9.04 6.41 -5.81
N ARG A 70 -8.24 7.42 -6.17
CA ARG A 70 -7.00 7.23 -6.93
C ARG A 70 -5.96 6.42 -6.14
N LEU A 71 -5.75 6.74 -4.87
CA LEU A 71 -4.82 6.04 -3.99
C LEU A 71 -5.22 4.56 -3.86
N THR A 72 -6.51 4.29 -3.68
CA THR A 72 -7.05 2.93 -3.59
C THR A 72 -6.77 2.13 -4.88
N ALA A 73 -6.96 2.75 -6.04
CA ALA A 73 -6.65 2.12 -7.32
C ALA A 73 -5.15 1.79 -7.45
N LEU A 74 -4.27 2.74 -7.11
CA LEU A 74 -2.81 2.54 -7.15
C LEU A 74 -2.35 1.41 -6.21
N LEU A 75 -2.87 1.39 -4.98
CA LEU A 75 -2.55 0.32 -4.02
C LEU A 75 -2.99 -1.05 -4.55
N LYS A 76 -4.16 -1.13 -5.18
CA LYS A 76 -4.64 -2.38 -5.78
C LYS A 76 -3.73 -2.86 -6.92
N GLU A 77 -3.30 -1.96 -7.80
CA GLU A 77 -2.37 -2.30 -8.89
C GLU A 77 -1.02 -2.83 -8.36
N GLU A 78 -0.49 -2.21 -7.30
CA GLU A 78 0.74 -2.66 -6.65
C GLU A 78 0.55 -4.01 -5.94
N MET A 79 -0.59 -4.23 -5.26
CA MET A 79 -0.91 -5.53 -4.66
C MET A 79 -0.97 -6.65 -5.71
N ASP A 80 -1.66 -6.42 -6.83
CA ASP A 80 -1.76 -7.38 -7.93
C ASP A 80 -0.36 -7.69 -8.52
N THR A 81 0.52 -6.70 -8.55
CA THR A 81 1.91 -6.86 -9.00
C THR A 81 2.73 -7.71 -8.02
N ILE A 82 2.62 -7.43 -6.72
CA ILE A 82 3.28 -8.20 -5.68
C ILE A 82 2.80 -9.66 -5.70
N ASP A 83 1.51 -9.91 -5.84
CA ASP A 83 0.94 -11.26 -5.90
C ASP A 83 1.48 -12.06 -7.09
N LYS A 84 1.60 -11.44 -8.27
CA LYS A 84 2.22 -12.06 -9.44
C LYS A 84 3.67 -12.43 -9.17
N ILE A 85 4.45 -11.53 -8.55
CA ILE A 85 5.85 -11.79 -8.21
C ILE A 85 5.98 -12.93 -7.19
N LEU A 86 5.14 -12.94 -6.15
CA LEU A 86 5.12 -14.00 -5.14
C LEU A 86 4.79 -15.36 -5.76
N ASN A 87 3.81 -15.41 -6.65
CA ASN A 87 3.45 -16.63 -7.36
C ASN A 87 4.58 -17.12 -8.27
N GLN A 88 5.25 -16.22 -8.99
CA GLN A 88 6.42 -16.55 -9.80
C GLN A 88 7.56 -17.11 -8.93
N ASN A 89 7.82 -16.49 -7.77
CA ASN A 89 8.84 -16.96 -6.84
C ASN A 89 8.52 -18.34 -6.26
N LYS A 90 7.25 -18.63 -5.96
CA LYS A 90 6.81 -19.98 -5.55
C LYS A 90 7.05 -21.01 -6.66
N LEU A 91 6.75 -20.67 -7.91
CA LEU A 91 7.01 -21.55 -9.06
C LEU A 91 8.51 -21.79 -9.25
N ASN A 92 9.33 -20.73 -9.19
CA ASN A 92 10.79 -20.82 -9.31
C ASN A 92 11.38 -21.70 -8.20
N LYS A 93 10.91 -21.56 -6.95
CA LYS A 93 11.33 -22.41 -5.83
C LYS A 93 10.97 -23.89 -6.06
N ARG A 94 9.75 -24.17 -6.53
CA ARG A 94 9.32 -25.55 -6.86
C ARG A 94 10.15 -26.14 -8.01
N ALA A 95 10.43 -25.36 -9.05
CA ALA A 95 11.27 -25.78 -10.16
C ALA A 95 12.70 -26.08 -9.68
N SER A 96 13.30 -25.18 -8.89
CA SER A 96 14.64 -25.36 -8.32
C SER A 96 14.74 -26.63 -7.48
N GLN A 97 13.76 -26.92 -6.63
CA GLN A 97 13.71 -28.16 -5.83
C GLN A 97 13.66 -29.41 -6.72
N LYS A 98 12.84 -29.40 -7.78
CA LYS A 98 12.80 -30.52 -8.75
C LYS A 98 14.14 -30.70 -9.45
N TYR A 99 14.76 -29.62 -9.94
CA TYR A 99 16.06 -29.69 -10.60
C TYR A 99 17.19 -30.16 -9.67
N GLN A 100 17.19 -29.75 -8.40
CA GLN A 100 18.14 -30.26 -7.40
C GLN A 100 18.00 -31.78 -7.19
N LEU A 101 16.77 -32.31 -7.19
CA LEU A 101 16.53 -33.75 -7.11
C LEU A 101 17.07 -34.49 -8.35
N TYR A 102 16.79 -33.99 -9.54
CA TYR A 102 17.30 -34.58 -10.79
C TYR A 102 18.83 -34.50 -10.89
N SER A 103 19.43 -33.38 -10.50
CA SER A 103 20.89 -33.22 -10.44
C SER A 103 21.54 -34.25 -9.51
N LYS A 104 20.96 -34.50 -8.33
CA LYS A 104 21.46 -35.53 -7.40
C LYS A 104 21.31 -36.95 -7.96
N GLN A 105 20.21 -37.25 -8.66
CA GLN A 105 19.98 -38.55 -9.27
C GLN A 105 20.93 -38.83 -10.43
N LEU A 106 21.16 -37.86 -11.32
CA LEU A 106 22.12 -37.98 -12.41
C LEU A 106 23.55 -38.11 -11.87
N ASN A 107 23.95 -37.25 -10.92
CA ASN A 107 25.28 -37.34 -10.32
C ASN A 107 25.49 -38.64 -9.53
N GLY A 108 24.46 -39.16 -8.85
CA GLY A 108 24.54 -40.46 -8.16
C GLY A 108 24.65 -41.65 -9.10
N ALA A 109 23.92 -41.65 -10.22
CA ALA A 109 23.98 -42.70 -11.24
C ALA A 109 25.35 -42.77 -11.95
N PHE A 110 26.06 -41.65 -12.07
CA PHE A 110 27.43 -41.64 -12.60
C PHE A 110 28.48 -42.16 -11.62
N VAL A 111 28.21 -42.15 -10.31
CA VAL A 111 29.13 -42.72 -9.31
C VAL A 111 29.02 -44.25 -9.25
N ASP A 112 27.82 -44.80 -9.47
CA ASP A 112 27.59 -46.26 -9.40
C ASP A 112 27.95 -47.02 -10.69
N THR A 113 28.17 -46.33 -11.81
CA THR A 113 28.54 -46.94 -13.11
C THR A 113 30.05 -47.20 -13.27
N LYS A 114 30.87 -46.90 -12.24
CA LYS A 114 32.33 -47.13 -12.23
C LYS A 114 32.80 -48.27 -11.31
N LYS A 115 31.99 -49.31 -11.09
CA LYS A 115 32.41 -50.54 -10.40
C LYS A 115 32.36 -51.74 -11.32
#